data_AF-A0A2V8IE53-F1
#
_entry.id   AF-A0A2V8IE53-F1
#
_cell.length_a   1.000
_cell.length_b   1.000
_cell.length_c   1.000
_cell.angle_alpha   90.00
_cell.angle_beta   90.00
_cell.angle_gamma   90.00
#
_symmetry.space_group_name_H-M   'P 1'
#
loop_
_entity.id
_entity.type
_entity.pdbx_description
1 polymer ?
#
loop_
_entity_poly.entity_id
_entity_poly.type
_entity_poly.pdbx_seq_one_letter_code
_entity_poly.pdbx_strand_id
1 'polypeptide(L)'
;MITPPKGNYAGVPLNDAARKIADNWDPAKDETAGAQCKAYGAANIMRVPARIRISWADDDALKLETDAGMQTRLFHFKEARTPPGGW
;
A
#
# COMPACT_ATOMS: atom_id res chain seq x y z
N MET A 1 9.76 10.08 7.77
CA MET A 1 8.41 9.91 7.19
C MET A 1 7.44 9.71 8.36
N ILE A 2 6.28 10.38 8.36
CA ILE A 2 5.29 10.29 9.45
C ILE A 2 4.07 9.54 8.91
N THR A 3 3.86 8.31 9.37
CA THR A 3 2.56 7.64 9.24
C THR A 3 1.51 8.53 9.90
N PRO A 4 0.34 8.80 9.27
CA PRO A 4 -0.69 9.61 9.89
C PRO A 4 -1.01 9.09 11.30
N PRO A 5 -1.13 9.97 12.30
CA PRO A 5 -1.49 9.54 13.64
C PRO A 5 -2.87 8.87 13.63
N LYS A 6 -3.09 7.93 14.55
CA LYS A 6 -4.39 7.32 14.79
C LYS A 6 -5.47 8.42 14.90
N GLY A 7 -6.61 8.21 14.24
CA GLY A 7 -7.70 9.20 14.16
C GLY A 7 -7.60 10.16 12.97
N ASN A 8 -6.49 10.20 12.23
CA ASN A 8 -6.39 10.97 11.00
C ASN A 8 -6.86 10.15 9.79
N TYR A 9 -8.06 10.47 9.30
CA TYR A 9 -8.71 9.78 8.17
C TYR A 9 -8.83 10.64 6.90
N ALA A 10 -7.98 11.66 6.76
CA ALA A 10 -8.03 12.55 5.61
C ALA A 10 -7.98 11.77 4.28
N GLY A 11 -8.93 12.04 3.38
CA GLY A 11 -9.02 11.38 2.07
C GLY A 11 -9.60 9.96 2.09
N VAL A 12 -10.16 9.50 3.21
CA VAL A 12 -10.94 8.25 3.30
C VAL A 12 -12.39 8.58 3.65
N PRO A 13 -13.36 8.36 2.74
CA PRO A 13 -14.77 8.48 3.07
C PRO A 13 -15.17 7.38 4.06
N LEU A 14 -15.62 7.76 5.26
CA LEU A 14 -16.00 6.82 6.32
C LEU A 14 -17.46 7.05 6.73
N ASN A 15 -18.24 5.97 6.80
CA ASN A 15 -19.48 5.93 7.55
C ASN A 15 -19.19 5.59 9.04
N ASP A 16 -20.23 5.58 9.88
CA ASP A 16 -20.07 5.35 11.33
C ASP A 16 -19.48 3.96 11.66
N ALA A 17 -19.84 2.94 10.89
CA ALA A 17 -19.29 1.59 11.08
C ALA A 17 -17.79 1.55 10.77
N ALA A 18 -17.37 2.17 9.66
CA ALA A 18 -15.98 2.23 9.25
C ALA A 18 -15.13 3.06 10.23
N ARG A 19 -15.69 4.16 10.77
CA ARG A 19 -15.03 4.97 11.80
C ARG A 19 -14.75 4.18 13.07
N LYS A 20 -15.72 3.40 13.56
CA LYS A 20 -15.54 2.53 14.74
C LYS A 20 -14.43 1.50 14.53
N ILE A 21 -14.35 0.89 13.35
CA ILE A 21 -13.27 -0.06 13.01
C ILE A 21 -11.92 0.64 13.02
N ALA A 22 -11.82 1.82 12.40
CA ALA A 22 -10.59 2.58 12.33
C ALA A 22 -10.12 3.08 13.72
N ASP A 23 -11.03 3.53 14.57
CA ASP A 23 -10.74 3.98 15.93
C ASP A 23 -10.28 2.83 16.85
N ASN A 24 -10.70 1.59 16.55
CA ASN A 24 -10.27 0.41 17.29
C ASN A 24 -8.90 -0.14 16.84
N TRP A 25 -8.32 0.39 15.76
CA TRP A 25 -6.97 -0.01 15.35
C TRP A 25 -5.91 0.44 16.36
N ASP A 26 -4.94 -0.42 16.63
CA ASP A 26 -3.83 -0.18 17.55
C ASP A 26 -2.49 -0.32 16.81
N PRO A 27 -1.81 0.80 16.50
CA PRO A 27 -0.54 0.77 15.79
C PRO A 27 0.59 0.10 16.62
N ALA A 28 0.59 0.24 17.94
CA ALA A 28 1.62 -0.35 18.80
C ALA A 28 1.56 -1.87 18.80
N LYS A 29 0.34 -2.43 18.71
CA LYS A 29 0.13 -3.88 18.56
C LYS A 29 0.68 -4.39 17.22
N ASP A 30 0.42 -3.68 16.12
CA ASP A 30 0.96 -4.07 14.81
C ASP A 30 2.49 -3.95 14.78
N GLU A 31 3.08 -2.92 15.39
CA GLU A 31 4.54 -2.78 15.50
C GLU A 31 5.17 -3.92 16.31
N THR A 32 4.58 -4.26 17.47
CA THR A 32 5.03 -5.39 18.30
C THR A 32 4.95 -6.72 17.55
N ALA A 33 3.95 -6.87 16.68
CA ALA A 33 3.76 -8.04 15.83
C ALA A 33 4.59 -8.03 14.54
N GLY A 34 5.43 -7.02 14.30
CA GLY A 34 6.20 -6.88 13.06
C GLY A 34 5.34 -6.57 11.81
N ALA A 35 4.12 -6.08 12.01
CA ALA A 35 3.11 -5.85 10.99
C ALA A 35 3.04 -4.38 10.51
N GLN A 36 4.04 -3.55 10.83
CA GLN A 36 4.16 -2.16 10.36
C GLN A 36 4.12 -2.02 8.83
N CYS A 37 4.45 -3.10 8.10
CA CYS A 37 4.39 -3.13 6.64
C CYS A 37 2.96 -2.97 6.08
N LYS A 38 1.91 -3.30 6.87
CA LYS A 38 0.51 -3.20 6.45
C LYS A 38 0.09 -1.79 6.07
N ALA A 39 0.68 -0.77 6.71
CA ALA A 39 0.44 0.63 6.38
C ALA A 39 0.88 0.99 4.94
N TYR A 40 1.81 0.25 4.36
CA TYR A 40 2.34 0.47 3.01
C TYR A 40 1.64 -0.41 1.96
N GLY A 41 0.47 -0.97 2.23
CA GLY A 41 -0.30 -1.74 1.25
C GLY A 41 -0.56 -0.97 -0.05
N ALA A 42 -0.91 -1.68 -1.13
CA ALA A 42 -1.08 -1.12 -2.48
C ALA A 42 -2.02 0.11 -2.53
N ALA A 43 -3.08 0.11 -1.72
CA ALA A 43 -4.05 1.20 -1.64
C ALA A 43 -3.51 2.48 -0.98
N ASN A 44 -2.48 2.38 -0.12
CA ASN A 44 -1.98 3.50 0.67
C ASN A 44 -0.57 3.95 0.27
N ILE A 45 0.28 3.08 -0.28
CA ILE A 45 1.67 3.41 -0.62
C ILE A 45 1.79 4.61 -1.58
N MET A 46 0.81 4.80 -2.46
CA MET A 46 0.77 5.93 -3.39
C MET A 46 0.18 7.22 -2.78
N ARG A 47 -0.30 7.17 -1.54
CA ARG A 47 -0.88 8.31 -0.79
C ARG A 47 0.07 8.90 0.24
N VAL A 48 1.25 8.30 0.40
CA VAL A 48 2.25 8.74 1.36
C VAL A 48 3.44 9.38 0.64
N PRO A 49 4.11 10.40 1.21
CA PRO A 49 5.31 10.96 0.60
C PRO A 49 6.41 9.90 0.46
N ALA A 50 6.85 9.63 -0.76
CA ALA A 50 7.86 8.62 -1.07
C ALA A 50 8.69 9.04 -2.29
N ARG A 51 9.94 8.56 -2.36
CA ARG A 51 10.72 8.55 -3.59
C ARG A 51 10.34 7.30 -4.38
N ILE A 52 9.91 7.51 -5.62
CA ILE A 52 9.61 6.44 -6.57
C ILE A 52 10.74 6.36 -7.59
N ARG A 53 11.35 5.19 -7.73
CA ARG A 53 12.27 4.88 -8.84
C ARG A 53 11.55 3.98 -9.83
N ILE A 54 11.54 4.40 -11.09
CA ILE A 54 10.93 3.67 -12.20
C ILE A 54 12.05 3.26 -13.15
N SER A 55 12.05 2.00 -13.57
CA SER A 55 13.03 1.43 -14.50
C SER A 55 12.43 0.25 -15.24
N TRP A 56 13.01 -0.13 -16.37
CA TRP A 56 12.71 -1.44 -16.99
C TRP A 56 13.49 -2.53 -16.27
N ALA A 57 12.81 -3.63 -15.93
CA ALA A 57 13.45 -4.86 -15.42
C ALA A 57 13.90 -5.77 -16.58
N ASP A 58 13.11 -5.79 -17.65
CA ASP A 58 13.36 -6.46 -18.92
C ASP A 58 12.52 -5.77 -20.02
N ASP A 59 12.52 -6.32 -21.23
CA ASP A 59 11.84 -5.74 -22.42
C ASP A 59 10.31 -5.59 -22.26
N ASP A 60 9.69 -6.37 -21.36
CA ASP A 60 8.24 -6.42 -21.20
C ASP A 60 7.77 -6.09 -19.77
N ALA A 61 8.67 -5.70 -18.86
CA ALA A 61 8.35 -5.48 -17.46
C ALA A 61 8.92 -4.17 -16.90
N LEU A 62 8.02 -3.29 -16.42
CA LEU A 62 8.39 -2.09 -15.68
C LEU A 62 8.52 -2.41 -14.19
N LYS A 63 9.64 -2.02 -13.60
CA LYS A 63 9.90 -2.07 -12.16
C LYS A 63 9.65 -0.71 -11.52
N LEU A 64 8.83 -0.70 -10.48
CA LEU A 64 8.57 0.44 -9.60
C LEU A 64 9.07 0.11 -8.19
N GLU A 65 9.96 0.95 -7.69
CA GLU A 65 10.56 0.83 -6.36
C GLU A 65 10.16 2.04 -5.51
N THR A 66 9.68 1.79 -4.28
CA THR A 66 9.37 2.83 -3.30
C THR A 66 10.31 2.73 -2.11
N ASP A 67 10.88 3.86 -1.68
CA ASP A 67 11.66 3.91 -0.44
C ASP A 67 10.76 3.71 0.79
N ALA A 68 9.58 4.34 0.79
CA ALA A 68 8.52 4.07 1.74
C ALA A 68 8.08 2.60 1.66
N GLY A 69 8.07 1.92 2.80
CA GLY A 69 7.74 0.49 2.88
C GLY A 69 8.68 -0.44 2.12
N MET A 70 9.77 0.07 1.50
CA MET A 70 10.77 -0.69 0.75
C MET A 70 10.15 -1.68 -0.26
N GLN A 71 9.14 -1.23 -1.02
CA GLN A 71 8.42 -2.10 -1.95
C GLN A 71 9.03 -2.10 -3.34
N THR A 72 8.99 -3.27 -3.97
CA THR A 72 9.24 -3.44 -5.41
C THR A 72 8.01 -4.03 -6.05
N ARG A 73 7.52 -3.42 -7.14
CA ARG A 73 6.38 -3.89 -7.92
C ARG A 73 6.80 -4.04 -9.38
N LEU A 74 6.32 -5.10 -10.02
CA LEU A 74 6.51 -5.34 -11.46
C LEU A 74 5.18 -5.18 -12.18
N PHE A 75 5.20 -4.43 -13.28
CA PHE A 75 4.08 -4.27 -14.21
C PHE A 75 4.48 -4.93 -15.52
N HIS A 76 3.77 -5.99 -15.92
CA HIS A 76 4.05 -6.74 -17.14
C HIS A 76 3.16 -6.26 -18.30
N PHE A 77 3.76 -6.02 -19.47
CA PHE A 77 3.10 -5.45 -20.67
C PHE A 77 2.82 -6.48 -21.78
N LYS A 78 3.18 -7.75 -21.58
CA LYS A 78 2.68 -8.87 -22.40
C LYS A 78 1.21 -9.16 -22.09
N GLU A 79 0.50 -9.81 -23.01
CA GLU A 79 -0.88 -10.27 -22.81
C GLU A 79 -1.06 -10.86 -21.41
N ALA A 80 -2.13 -10.44 -20.72
CA ALA A 80 -2.47 -10.99 -19.43
C ALA A 80 -2.60 -12.51 -19.56
N ARG A 81 -1.70 -13.26 -18.91
CA ARG A 81 -1.91 -14.69 -18.67
C ARG A 81 -3.27 -14.78 -18.00
N THR A 82 -4.23 -15.40 -18.69
CA THR A 82 -5.65 -15.61 -18.36
C THR A 82 -6.06 -15.06 -16.99
N PRO A 83 -7.05 -14.14 -16.90
CA PRO A 83 -7.51 -13.65 -15.60
C PRO A 83 -7.78 -14.85 -14.68
N PRO A 84 -7.27 -14.85 -13.43
CA PRO A 84 -7.69 -15.87 -12.47
C PRO A 84 -9.21 -15.84 -12.43
N GLY A 85 -9.80 -17.03 -12.53
CA GLY A 85 -11.21 -17.26 -12.86
C GLY A 85 -12.21 -16.39 -12.10
N GLY A 86 -13.39 -16.28 -12.71
CA GLY A 86 -14.46 -15.35 -12.40
C GLY A 86 -14.79 -15.16 -10.92
N TRP A 87 -15.27 -13.94 -10.67
CA TRP A 87 -15.94 -13.52 -9.43
C TRP A 87 -17.06 -14.47 -9.01
#